data_AF-A0A355TPC4-F1
#
_entry.id   AF-A0A355TPC4-F1
#
_cell.length_a   1.000
_cell.length_b   1.000
_cell.length_c   1.000
_cell.angle_alpha   90.00
_cell.angle_beta   90.00
_cell.angle_gamma   90.00
#
_symmetry.space_group_name_H-M   'P 1'
#
loop_
_entity.id
_entity.type
_entity.pdbx_description
1 polymer ?
#
loop_
_entity_poly.entity_id
_entity_poly.type
_entity_poly.pdbx_seq_one_letter_code
_entity_poly.pdbx_strand_id
1 'polypeptide(L)'
;MSQTSGRPPVKSKALELCQDNKDIVAFAKICADSMPMPTHPAAMQVWEPMRQSIELISKGQVDIPTELKTANDRIIQKINLMLE
;
A
#
# COMPACT_ATOMS: atom_id res chain seq x y z
N MET A 1 -13.74 -22.42 13.25
CA MET A 1 -14.01 -21.55 12.08
C MET A 1 -12.73 -21.45 11.26
N SER A 2 -12.81 -21.71 9.96
CA SER A 2 -11.65 -21.86 9.08
C SER A 2 -10.90 -20.53 8.88
N GLN A 3 -9.79 -20.32 9.60
CA GLN A 3 -8.89 -19.17 9.40
C GLN A 3 -7.89 -19.40 8.25
N THR A 4 -8.30 -20.07 7.17
CA THR A 4 -7.40 -20.55 6.10
C THR A 4 -6.66 -19.44 5.35
N SER A 5 -7.17 -18.19 5.39
CA SER A 5 -6.56 -17.06 4.69
C SER A 5 -5.50 -16.29 5.48
N GLY A 6 -5.43 -16.47 6.81
CA GLY A 6 -4.57 -15.68 7.70
C GLY A 6 -4.93 -14.18 7.79
N ARG A 7 -6.04 -13.73 7.16
CA ARG A 7 -6.47 -12.33 7.18
C ARG A 7 -7.33 -12.05 8.42
N PRO A 8 -7.17 -10.89 9.08
CA PRO A 8 -8.04 -10.53 10.20
C PRO A 8 -9.50 -10.37 9.74
N PRO A 9 -10.47 -10.70 10.61
CA PRO A 9 -11.87 -10.35 10.37
C PRO A 9 -12.08 -8.83 10.35
N VAL A 10 -12.87 -8.32 9.40
CA VAL A 10 -13.22 -6.89 9.33
C VAL A 10 -14.17 -6.47 10.46
N LYS A 11 -15.05 -7.38 10.92
CA LYS A 11 -15.97 -7.12 12.03
C LYS A 11 -15.25 -7.28 13.36
N SER A 12 -15.26 -6.25 14.20
CA SER A 12 -14.63 -6.24 15.53
C SER A 12 -15.05 -7.43 16.40
N LYS A 13 -16.35 -7.74 16.46
CA LYS A 13 -16.86 -8.91 17.22
C LYS A 13 -16.29 -10.26 16.75
N ALA A 14 -15.95 -10.38 15.46
CA ALA A 14 -15.33 -11.60 14.94
C ALA A 14 -13.83 -11.63 15.24
N LEU A 15 -13.18 -10.47 15.32
CA LEU A 15 -11.79 -10.33 15.73
C LEU A 15 -11.59 -10.71 17.22
N GLU A 16 -12.57 -10.44 18.08
CA GLU A 16 -12.59 -10.90 19.48
C GLU A 16 -12.53 -12.43 19.61
N LEU A 17 -12.99 -13.17 18.59
CA LEU A 17 -12.94 -14.64 18.57
C LEU A 17 -11.60 -15.19 18.09
N CYS A 18 -10.65 -14.32 17.70
CA CYS A 18 -9.35 -14.69 17.13
C CYS A 18 -8.18 -14.21 18.01
N GLN A 19 -8.41 -13.90 19.28
CA GLN A 19 -7.41 -13.34 20.20
C GLN A 19 -6.26 -14.31 20.52
N ASP A 20 -6.48 -15.60 20.31
CA ASP A 20 -5.50 -16.67 20.41
C ASP A 20 -4.47 -16.65 19.26
N ASN A 21 -4.83 -16.05 18.12
CA ASN A 21 -3.94 -15.90 16.97
C ASN A 21 -3.17 -14.56 17.04
N LYS A 22 -1.92 -14.62 17.51
CA LYS A 22 -1.05 -13.46 17.69
C LYS A 22 -0.81 -12.67 16.40
N ASP A 23 -0.74 -13.33 15.25
CA ASP A 23 -0.49 -12.67 13.96
C ASP A 23 -1.70 -11.83 13.54
N ILE A 24 -2.91 -12.38 13.73
CA ILE A 24 -4.17 -11.65 13.45
C ILE A 24 -4.31 -10.45 14.38
N VAL A 25 -4.01 -10.61 15.67
CA VAL A 25 -4.08 -9.52 16.65
C VAL A 25 -3.07 -8.42 16.30
N ALA A 26 -1.83 -8.79 15.98
CA ALA A 26 -0.80 -7.84 15.59
C ALA A 26 -1.18 -7.07 14.30
N PHE A 27 -1.63 -7.80 13.28
CA PHE A 27 -2.04 -7.18 12.02
C PHE A 27 -3.25 -6.26 12.20
N ALA A 28 -4.27 -6.66 12.97
CA ALA A 28 -5.44 -5.83 13.23
C ALA A 28 -5.08 -4.52 13.93
N LYS A 29 -4.11 -4.55 14.85
CA LYS A 29 -3.57 -3.34 15.49
C LYS A 29 -2.89 -2.42 14.48
N ILE A 30 -2.04 -2.96 13.62
CA ILE A 30 -1.38 -2.17 12.55
C ILE A 30 -2.43 -1.53 11.63
N CYS A 31 -3.46 -2.27 11.24
CA CYS A 31 -4.53 -1.72 10.40
C CYS A 31 -5.32 -0.60 11.07
N ALA A 32 -5.51 -0.64 12.39
CA ALA A 32 -6.22 0.41 13.13
C ALA A 32 -5.48 1.76 13.08
N ASP A 33 -4.15 1.73 13.01
CA ASP A 33 -3.29 2.92 12.93
C ASP A 33 -2.94 3.30 11.48
N SER A 34 -3.46 2.57 10.49
CA SER A 34 -3.15 2.75 9.06
C SER A 34 -4.22 3.58 8.34
N MET A 35 -3.86 4.10 7.17
CA MET A 35 -4.82 4.71 6.24
C MET A 35 -5.21 3.72 5.13
N PRO A 36 -6.50 3.69 4.74
CA PRO A 36 -6.92 2.90 3.59
C PRO A 36 -6.32 3.48 2.30
N MET A 37 -5.98 2.58 1.36
CA MET A 37 -5.57 3.01 0.02
C MET A 37 -6.73 3.73 -0.70
N PRO A 38 -6.44 4.75 -1.52
CA PRO A 38 -7.46 5.38 -2.36
C PRO A 38 -8.12 4.37 -3.32
N THR A 39 -9.42 4.47 -3.51
CA THR A 39 -10.20 3.60 -4.43
C THR A 39 -10.40 4.22 -5.82
N HIS A 40 -9.94 5.46 -6.03
CA HIS A 40 -10.07 6.15 -7.31
C HIS A 40 -9.21 5.46 -8.40
N PRO A 41 -9.69 5.30 -9.65
CA PRO A 41 -8.93 4.63 -10.71
C PRO A 41 -7.53 5.19 -10.96
N ALA A 42 -7.34 6.50 -10.76
CA ALA A 42 -6.04 7.17 -10.84
C ALA A 42 -4.95 6.56 -9.93
N ALA A 43 -5.34 5.91 -8.82
CA ALA A 43 -4.40 5.26 -7.90
C ALA A 43 -3.58 4.16 -8.60
N MET A 44 -4.09 3.55 -9.67
CA MET A 44 -3.36 2.54 -10.45
C MET A 44 -2.10 3.11 -11.12
N GLN A 45 -2.06 4.42 -11.38
CA GLN A 45 -0.92 5.08 -12.02
C GLN A 45 0.28 5.25 -11.08
N VAL A 46 0.10 5.05 -9.78
CA VAL A 46 1.15 5.20 -8.75
C VAL A 46 2.11 4.02 -8.72
N TRP A 47 1.60 2.79 -8.92
CA TRP A 47 2.35 1.57 -8.62
C TRP A 47 3.65 1.42 -9.40
N GLU A 48 3.58 1.56 -10.73
CA GLU A 48 4.75 1.29 -11.58
C GLU A 48 5.85 2.35 -11.42
N PRO A 49 5.57 3.67 -11.46
CA PRO A 49 6.60 4.69 -11.20
C PRO A 49 7.24 4.51 -9.83
N MET A 50 6.46 4.26 -8.77
CA MET A 50 7.00 4.05 -7.43
C MET A 50 7.88 2.80 -7.36
N ARG A 51 7.48 1.68 -7.98
CA ARG A 51 8.27 0.44 -8.03
C ARG A 51 9.64 0.69 -8.65
N GLN A 52 9.68 1.36 -9.80
CA GLN A 52 10.92 1.67 -10.50
C GLN A 52 11.83 2.57 -9.67
N SER A 53 11.28 3.62 -9.07
CA SER A 53 12.04 4.55 -8.24
C SER A 53 12.62 3.89 -7.00
N ILE A 54 11.85 3.04 -6.31
CA ILE A 54 12.35 2.25 -5.17
C ILE A 54 13.49 1.31 -5.59
N GLU A 55 13.37 0.68 -6.77
CA GLU A 55 14.41 -0.19 -7.30
C GLU A 55 15.71 0.58 -7.59
N LEU A 56 15.64 1.75 -8.21
CA LEU A 56 16.80 2.60 -8.49
C LEU A 56 17.45 3.13 -7.20
N ILE A 57 16.63 3.60 -6.25
CA ILE A 57 17.06 4.11 -4.95
C ILE A 57 17.76 2.99 -4.15
N SER A 58 17.15 1.82 -4.06
CA SER A 58 17.70 0.69 -3.28
C SER A 58 19.03 0.17 -3.83
N LYS A 59 19.28 0.34 -5.13
CA LYS A 59 20.57 0.03 -5.79
C LYS A 59 21.59 1.15 -5.68
N GLY A 60 21.23 2.31 -5.12
CA GLY A 60 22.11 3.48 -5.04
C GLY A 60 22.44 4.09 -6.41
N GLN A 61 21.59 3.89 -7.41
CA GLN A 61 21.84 4.33 -8.80
C GLN A 61 21.40 5.78 -9.05
N VAL A 62 20.64 6.36 -8.13
CA VAL A 62 20.05 7.69 -8.24
C VAL A 62 20.03 8.38 -6.87
N ASP A 63 19.99 9.71 -6.89
CA ASP A 63 19.74 10.52 -5.70
C ASP A 63 18.26 10.43 -5.27
N ILE A 64 18.02 10.27 -3.96
CA ILE A 64 16.69 9.99 -3.40
C ILE A 64 15.70 11.15 -3.65
N PRO A 65 15.98 12.40 -3.21
CA PRO A 65 15.07 13.52 -3.48
C PRO A 65 14.76 13.71 -4.97
N THR A 66 15.78 13.55 -5.82
CA THR A 66 15.64 13.76 -7.26
C THR A 66 14.77 12.68 -7.92
N GLU A 67 15.00 11.41 -7.61
CA GLU A 67 14.20 10.32 -8.18
C GLU A 67 12.75 10.36 -7.67
N LEU A 68 12.51 10.67 -6.40
CA LEU A 68 11.14 10.77 -5.88
C LEU A 68 10.34 11.90 -6.55
N LYS A 69 10.97 13.04 -6.83
CA LYS A 69 10.34 14.11 -7.62
C LYS A 69 10.01 13.64 -9.03
N THR A 70 10.97 12.97 -9.67
CA THR A 70 10.79 12.41 -11.02
C THR A 70 9.66 11.37 -11.07
N ALA A 71 9.55 10.53 -10.05
CA ALA A 71 8.46 9.57 -9.90
C ALA A 71 7.10 10.26 -9.83
N ASN A 72 7.01 11.32 -9.01
CA ASN A 72 5.79 12.11 -8.86
C ASN A 72 5.38 12.77 -10.19
N ASP A 73 6.32 13.35 -10.92
CA ASP A 73 6.04 13.98 -12.21
C ASP A 73 5.51 12.95 -13.23
N ARG A 74 6.10 11.74 -13.27
CA ARG A 74 5.60 10.62 -14.09
C ARG A 74 4.19 10.19 -13.69
N ILE A 75 3.87 10.14 -12.40
CA ILE A 75 2.54 9.79 -11.90
C ILE A 75 1.51 10.83 -12.35
N ILE A 76 1.79 12.11 -12.13
CA ILE A 76 0.89 13.21 -12.53
C ILE A 76 0.64 13.17 -14.04
N GLN A 77 1.69 12.99 -14.84
CA GLN A 77 1.56 12.87 -16.29
C GLN A 77 0.64 11.70 -16.69
N LYS A 78 0.82 10.53 -16.08
CA LYS A 78 -0.04 9.36 -16.35
C LYS A 78 -1.50 9.58 -15.93
N ILE A 79 -1.72 10.28 -14.82
CA ILE A 79 -3.07 10.62 -14.36
C ILE A 79 -3.73 11.58 -15.35
N ASN A 80 -3.02 12.61 -15.82
CA ASN A 80 -3.56 13.57 -16.78
C ASN A 80 -3.95 12.88 -18.10
N LEU A 81 -3.08 12.03 -18.64
CA LEU A 81 -3.36 11.25 -19.86
C LEU A 81 -4.55 10.27 -19.73
N MET A 82 -4.92 9.89 -18.50
CA MET A 82 -6.08 9.04 -18.24
C MET A 82 -7.39 9.84 -18.17
N LEU A 83 -7.31 11.14 -17.84
CA LEU A 83 -8.45 12.04 -17.69
C LEU A 83 -8.79 12.80 -18.99
N GLU A 84 -7.83 12.87 -19.91
CA GLU A 84 -8.01 13.32 -21.31
C GLU A 84 -8.71 12.24 -22.16
#